data_AF-A0A973SF39-F1
#
_entry.id   AF-A0A973SF39-F1
#
_cell.length_a   1.000
_cell.length_b   1.000
_cell.length_c   1.000
_cell.angle_alpha   90.00
_cell.angle_beta   90.00
_cell.angle_gamma   90.00
#
_symmetry.space_group_name_H-M   'P 1'
#
loop_
_entity.id
_entity.type
_entity.pdbx_description
1 polymer ?
#
loop_
_entity_poly.entity_id
_entity_poly.type
_entity_poly.pdbx_seq_one_letter_code
_entity_poly.pdbx_strand_id
1 'polypeptide(L)'
;AAVAARVGVGTARALWYTAEALAEPDAPFDAWYGPLAAAAALKGIPLTVSEDRAVAEWADRSVERLDPALANDLAVRLDQQPQWRGDEELLPVLFRLAWRGGNQALCDEIRIRQVDIELIRVRDGVAGASTAARIESPRVRQRVAAQVLELLAALPVGSAAAVLRLLDWSRRSGLAPELETGVLVDLTKWVLAPEAMSGRWTFGDTDPLRALVRDWPQIRQGFVSFLRGLAEQATQSLDSALDGPLGPFLRATPGFEAELADHPALLEALWISGARQDPEQEVAVLRAVLDRRQARLPDAELLGRIWPRGWTAQTMVHVAAAIPVEELDDDDVASRFLDTLGTASTADDIPWYVTVARRLLAAPSAHRLEARCAPLAKAVELDRRCREVRGFRDLEWIARQDSAATPMIAVMVATLLPDLLIGAPLDPDQVCSVLELMYPDAMRAFLARLRAAPPDGGEAALTRIAGVFVFAETRYHHDAALRAELLACFEQTAGPVDGPDWERVRTLILSSRREVEDELLSYEEARQAPRSWFPFGRRKRERS
;
A
#
# COMPACT_ATOMS: atom_id res chain seq x y z
N ALA A 1 -33.52 -42.76 53.22
CA ALA A 1 -33.02 -43.40 54.46
C ALA A 1 -31.73 -42.75 54.98
N ALA A 2 -30.68 -42.59 54.16
CA ALA A 2 -29.40 -42.00 54.60
C ALA A 2 -29.49 -40.55 55.12
N VAL A 3 -30.20 -39.65 54.40
CA VAL A 3 -30.43 -38.26 54.82
C VAL A 3 -31.11 -38.23 56.19
N ALA A 4 -32.25 -38.91 56.33
CA ALA A 4 -33.05 -38.96 57.57
C ALA A 4 -32.30 -39.60 58.75
N ALA A 5 -31.45 -40.61 58.51
CA ALA A 5 -30.61 -41.23 59.54
C ALA A 5 -29.56 -40.25 60.08
N ARG A 6 -29.06 -39.33 59.25
CA ARG A 6 -28.05 -38.34 59.59
C ARG A 6 -28.62 -37.15 60.36
N VAL A 7 -29.89 -36.82 60.14
CA VAL A 7 -30.62 -35.72 60.81
C VAL A 7 -30.94 -36.05 62.27
N GLY A 8 -31.09 -37.34 62.61
CA GLY A 8 -31.50 -37.80 63.94
C GLY A 8 -33.03 -37.96 64.08
N VAL A 9 -33.44 -38.91 64.92
CA VAL A 9 -34.86 -39.34 65.04
C VAL A 9 -35.78 -38.22 65.57
N GLY A 10 -35.27 -37.31 66.41
CA GLY A 10 -36.06 -36.21 66.99
C GLY A 10 -36.40 -35.07 66.02
N THR A 11 -35.61 -34.89 64.97
CA THR A 11 -35.72 -33.83 63.95
C THR A 11 -36.30 -34.35 62.63
N ALA A 12 -36.37 -35.68 62.45
CA ALA A 12 -36.92 -36.35 61.27
C ALA A 12 -38.37 -35.92 60.95
N ARG A 13 -39.22 -35.73 61.97
CA ARG A 13 -40.62 -35.31 61.73
C ARG A 13 -40.71 -33.90 61.14
N ALA A 14 -39.91 -32.95 61.65
CA ALA A 14 -39.88 -31.59 61.13
C ALA A 14 -39.26 -31.52 59.73
N LEU A 15 -38.29 -32.40 59.44
CA LEU A 15 -37.70 -32.56 58.12
C LEU A 15 -38.75 -33.05 57.11
N TRP A 16 -39.51 -34.10 57.46
CA TRP A 16 -40.56 -34.65 56.59
C TRP A 16 -41.66 -33.64 56.28
N TYR A 17 -42.14 -32.87 57.26
CA TYR A 17 -43.11 -31.81 56.99
C TYR A 17 -42.58 -30.74 56.03
N THR A 18 -41.29 -30.42 56.12
CA THR A 18 -40.67 -29.45 55.20
C THR A 18 -40.52 -30.06 53.80
N ALA A 19 -40.19 -31.35 53.70
CA ALA A 19 -40.07 -32.06 52.42
C ALA A 19 -41.44 -32.25 51.73
N GLU A 20 -42.51 -32.53 52.48
CA GLU A 20 -43.88 -32.60 51.97
C GLU A 20 -44.31 -31.27 51.34
N ALA A 21 -43.93 -30.13 51.94
CA ALA A 21 -44.21 -28.82 51.37
C ALA A 21 -43.42 -28.51 50.07
N LEU A 22 -42.36 -29.28 49.79
CA LEU A 22 -41.52 -29.14 48.60
C LEU A 22 -41.84 -30.17 47.50
N ALA A 23 -42.47 -31.29 47.87
CA ALA A 23 -42.80 -32.37 46.96
C ALA A 23 -44.13 -32.10 46.21
N GLU A 24 -44.28 -32.72 45.03
CA GLU A 24 -45.57 -32.73 44.35
C GLU A 24 -46.57 -33.66 45.07
N PRO A 25 -47.87 -33.33 45.10
CA PRO A 25 -48.87 -34.07 45.90
C PRO A 25 -48.97 -35.57 45.65
N ASP A 26 -48.45 -36.10 44.54
CA ASP A 26 -48.48 -37.53 44.18
C ASP A 26 -47.12 -38.04 43.68
N ALA A 27 -46.01 -37.42 44.12
CA ALA A 27 -44.68 -37.78 43.65
C ALA A 27 -44.34 -39.25 43.98
N PRO A 28 -43.85 -40.05 43.02
CA PRO A 28 -43.41 -41.42 43.28
C PRO A 28 -42.20 -41.41 44.23
N PHE A 29 -42.00 -42.48 45.00
CA PHE A 29 -41.05 -42.51 46.12
C PHE A 29 -39.61 -42.10 45.75
N ASP A 30 -39.16 -42.43 44.55
CA ASP A 30 -37.86 -42.05 43.99
C ASP A 30 -37.71 -40.54 43.74
N ALA A 31 -38.82 -39.84 43.46
CA ALA A 31 -38.83 -38.39 43.28
C ALA A 31 -38.71 -37.60 44.60
N TRP A 32 -38.81 -38.26 45.76
CA TRP A 32 -38.71 -37.59 47.08
C TRP A 32 -37.28 -37.27 47.50
N TYR A 33 -36.26 -37.81 46.83
CA TYR A 33 -34.88 -37.63 47.26
C TYR A 33 -34.41 -36.16 47.18
N GLY A 34 -34.73 -35.46 46.08
CA GLY A 34 -34.46 -34.03 45.92
C GLY A 34 -35.17 -33.15 46.96
N PRO A 35 -36.50 -33.24 47.12
CA PRO A 35 -37.25 -32.53 48.16
C PRO A 35 -36.72 -32.78 49.59
N LEU A 36 -36.38 -34.02 49.93
CA LEU A 36 -35.82 -34.37 51.24
C LEU A 36 -34.45 -33.74 51.47
N ALA A 37 -33.59 -33.71 50.46
CA ALA A 37 -32.29 -33.05 50.54
C ALA A 37 -32.44 -31.52 50.62
N ALA A 38 -33.39 -30.92 49.87
CA ALA A 38 -33.68 -29.49 49.95
C ALA A 38 -34.24 -29.09 51.33
N ALA A 39 -35.12 -29.91 51.90
CA ALA A 39 -35.59 -29.74 53.28
C ALA A 39 -34.45 -29.81 54.30
N ALA A 40 -33.47 -30.70 54.08
CA ALA A 40 -32.29 -30.80 54.93
C ALA A 40 -31.45 -29.51 54.87
N ALA A 41 -31.22 -28.97 53.66
CA ALA A 41 -30.54 -27.69 53.47
C ALA A 41 -31.26 -26.52 54.17
N LEU A 42 -32.60 -26.45 54.06
CA LEU A 42 -33.41 -25.43 54.75
C LEU A 42 -33.27 -25.48 56.27
N LYS A 43 -33.07 -26.68 56.83
CA LYS A 43 -32.80 -26.88 58.26
C LYS A 43 -31.33 -26.68 58.65
N GLY A 44 -30.48 -26.25 57.72
CA GLY A 44 -29.06 -25.98 57.96
C GLY A 44 -28.21 -27.24 58.06
N ILE A 45 -28.67 -28.36 57.50
CA ILE A 45 -27.95 -29.63 57.52
C ILE A 45 -27.03 -29.67 56.28
N PRO A 46 -25.71 -29.86 56.45
CA PRO A 46 -24.78 -29.88 55.33
C PRO A 46 -25.07 -31.03 54.37
N LEU A 47 -25.16 -30.75 53.07
CA LEU A 47 -25.43 -31.76 52.06
C LEU A 47 -24.16 -32.51 51.65
N THR A 48 -24.32 -33.76 51.22
CA THR A 48 -23.28 -34.48 50.48
C THR A 48 -23.34 -34.12 48.99
N VAL A 49 -22.27 -34.39 48.24
CA VAL A 49 -22.21 -34.12 46.78
C VAL A 49 -23.38 -34.76 46.01
N SER A 50 -23.80 -35.97 46.40
CA SER A 50 -24.96 -36.63 45.77
C SER A 50 -26.29 -35.95 46.13
N GLU A 51 -26.39 -35.40 47.34
CA GLU A 51 -27.57 -34.65 47.80
C GLU A 51 -27.64 -33.28 47.10
N ASP A 52 -26.52 -32.59 46.89
CA ASP A 52 -26.48 -31.33 46.13
C ASP A 52 -26.99 -31.50 44.70
N ARG A 53 -26.52 -32.54 44.01
CA ARG A 53 -26.99 -32.87 42.66
C ARG A 53 -28.48 -33.19 42.64
N ALA A 54 -28.95 -33.97 43.62
CA ALA A 54 -30.37 -34.28 43.74
C ALA A 54 -31.22 -33.03 43.99
N VAL A 55 -30.74 -32.08 44.82
CA VAL A 55 -31.39 -30.79 45.00
C VAL A 55 -31.38 -29.99 43.71
N ALA A 56 -30.26 -29.93 43.00
CA ALA A 56 -30.13 -29.19 41.75
C ALA A 56 -31.08 -29.72 40.66
N GLU A 57 -31.09 -31.03 40.43
CA GLU A 57 -31.96 -31.68 39.45
C GLU A 57 -33.45 -31.54 39.78
N TRP A 58 -33.80 -31.53 41.06
CA TRP A 58 -35.17 -31.30 41.50
C TRP A 58 -35.54 -29.81 41.34
N ALA A 59 -34.72 -28.90 41.86
CA ALA A 59 -34.99 -27.47 41.82
C ALA A 59 -35.06 -26.93 40.38
N ASP A 60 -34.24 -27.45 39.46
CA ASP A 60 -34.31 -27.16 38.03
C ASP A 60 -35.72 -27.35 37.44
N ARG A 61 -36.43 -28.39 37.89
CA ARG A 61 -37.78 -28.74 37.42
C ARG A 61 -38.89 -28.06 38.22
N SER A 62 -38.63 -27.73 39.48
CA SER A 62 -39.67 -27.33 40.43
C SER A 62 -39.64 -25.86 40.83
N VAL A 63 -38.59 -25.10 40.49
CA VAL A 63 -38.39 -23.70 40.96
C VAL A 63 -39.59 -22.78 40.70
N GLU A 64 -40.24 -22.89 39.55
CA GLU A 64 -41.37 -22.03 39.18
C GLU A 64 -42.62 -22.26 40.06
N ARG A 65 -42.71 -23.43 40.69
CA ARG A 65 -43.83 -23.82 41.56
C ARG A 65 -43.57 -23.51 43.02
N LEU A 66 -42.34 -23.18 43.38
CA LEU A 66 -41.98 -22.82 44.75
C LEU A 66 -42.60 -21.48 45.13
N ASP A 67 -43.05 -21.41 46.38
CA ASP A 67 -43.35 -20.14 47.03
C ASP A 67 -42.09 -19.24 47.03
N PRO A 68 -42.21 -17.95 46.70
CA PRO A 68 -41.06 -17.05 46.64
C PRO A 68 -40.22 -16.99 47.92
N ALA A 69 -40.85 -16.99 49.10
CA ALA A 69 -40.11 -16.92 50.36
C ALA A 69 -39.29 -18.21 50.57
N LEU A 70 -39.90 -19.37 50.28
CA LEU A 70 -39.23 -20.66 50.37
C LEU A 70 -38.08 -20.81 49.36
N ALA A 71 -38.28 -20.32 48.13
CA ALA A 71 -37.24 -20.28 47.10
C ALA A 71 -36.04 -19.41 47.53
N ASN A 72 -36.31 -18.23 48.11
CA ASN A 72 -35.27 -17.36 48.66
C ASN A 72 -34.50 -18.04 49.80
N ASP A 73 -35.20 -18.60 50.78
CA ASP A 73 -34.57 -19.25 51.93
C ASP A 73 -33.69 -20.43 51.48
N LEU A 74 -34.16 -21.22 50.52
CA LEU A 74 -33.39 -22.30 49.94
C LEU A 74 -32.15 -21.75 49.21
N ALA A 75 -32.30 -20.71 48.39
CA ALA A 75 -31.18 -20.08 47.68
C ALA A 75 -30.09 -19.60 48.66
N VAL A 76 -30.46 -18.90 49.74
CA VAL A 76 -29.52 -18.42 50.76
C VAL A 76 -28.81 -19.58 51.47
N ARG A 77 -29.53 -20.68 51.76
CA ARG A 77 -28.95 -21.86 52.41
C ARG A 77 -27.99 -22.61 51.50
N LEU A 78 -28.32 -22.75 50.23
CA LEU A 78 -27.45 -23.37 49.25
C LEU A 78 -26.21 -22.51 48.98
N ASP A 79 -26.34 -21.18 48.88
CA ASP A 79 -25.19 -20.26 48.73
C ASP A 79 -24.20 -20.31 49.91
N GLN A 80 -24.63 -20.72 51.10
CA GLN A 80 -23.75 -20.93 52.25
C GLN A 80 -22.87 -22.18 52.11
N GLN A 81 -23.17 -23.08 51.16
CA GLN A 81 -22.45 -24.32 50.97
C GLN A 81 -21.31 -24.16 49.95
N PRO A 82 -20.07 -24.62 50.25
CA PRO A 82 -18.91 -24.41 49.37
C PRO A 82 -19.10 -24.92 47.94
N GLN A 83 -19.71 -26.09 47.75
CA GLN A 83 -19.93 -26.66 46.42
C GLN A 83 -20.81 -25.78 45.53
N TRP A 84 -21.84 -25.12 46.06
CA TRP A 84 -22.75 -24.27 45.30
C TRP A 84 -22.15 -22.92 44.91
N ARG A 85 -21.02 -22.53 45.51
CA ARG A 85 -20.35 -21.25 45.21
C ARG A 85 -19.49 -21.29 43.97
N GLY A 86 -18.91 -22.44 43.63
CA GLY A 86 -17.88 -22.56 42.60
C GLY A 86 -18.18 -23.57 41.49
N ASP A 87 -19.26 -24.35 41.60
CA ASP A 87 -19.62 -25.34 40.59
C ASP A 87 -20.47 -24.71 39.48
N GLU A 88 -19.92 -24.73 38.25
CA GLU A 88 -20.54 -24.19 37.04
C GLU A 88 -21.91 -24.82 36.76
N GLU A 89 -22.13 -26.09 37.13
CA GLU A 89 -23.39 -26.80 36.92
C GLU A 89 -24.49 -26.34 37.91
N LEU A 90 -24.11 -25.88 39.11
CA LEU A 90 -25.04 -25.55 40.20
C LEU A 90 -25.47 -24.07 40.18
N LEU A 91 -24.61 -23.17 39.72
CA LEU A 91 -24.87 -21.73 39.69
C LEU A 91 -26.16 -21.34 38.92
N PRO A 92 -26.53 -21.95 37.77
CA PRO A 92 -27.77 -21.62 37.06
C PRO A 92 -29.04 -21.96 37.86
N VAL A 93 -29.01 -23.05 38.64
CA VAL A 93 -30.13 -23.43 39.51
C VAL A 93 -30.23 -22.45 40.69
N LEU A 94 -29.09 -22.12 41.30
CA LEU A 94 -29.03 -21.15 42.39
C LEU A 94 -29.55 -19.77 41.96
N PHE A 95 -29.18 -19.32 40.75
CA PHE A 95 -29.67 -18.07 40.18
C PHE A 95 -31.19 -18.06 40.05
N ARG A 96 -31.80 -19.13 39.51
CA ARG A 96 -33.26 -19.22 39.37
C ARG A 96 -33.98 -19.23 40.71
N LEU A 97 -33.44 -19.90 41.72
CA LEU A 97 -34.01 -19.89 43.07
C LEU A 97 -33.97 -18.47 43.67
N ALA A 98 -32.83 -17.79 43.56
CA ALA A 98 -32.68 -16.41 44.03
C ALA A 98 -33.60 -15.44 43.27
N TRP A 99 -33.73 -15.62 41.95
CA TRP A 99 -34.60 -14.83 41.09
C TRP A 99 -36.07 -15.02 41.47
N ARG A 100 -36.50 -16.27 41.63
CA ARG A 100 -37.85 -16.61 42.08
C ARG A 100 -38.18 -16.00 43.44
N GLY A 101 -37.19 -15.97 44.33
CA GLY A 101 -37.29 -15.35 45.65
C GLY A 101 -37.20 -13.82 45.66
N GLY A 102 -36.95 -13.17 44.52
CA GLY A 102 -36.79 -11.71 44.44
C GLY A 102 -35.49 -11.18 45.07
N ASN A 103 -34.49 -12.03 45.28
CA ASN A 103 -33.24 -11.66 45.93
C ASN A 103 -32.21 -11.13 44.93
N GLN A 104 -32.39 -9.87 44.52
CA GLN A 104 -31.52 -9.25 43.51
C GLN A 104 -30.04 -9.23 43.91
N ALA A 105 -29.73 -9.04 45.20
CA ALA A 105 -28.34 -9.02 45.67
C ALA A 105 -27.65 -10.37 45.46
N LEU A 106 -28.34 -11.47 45.75
CA LEU A 106 -27.84 -12.82 45.50
C LEU A 106 -27.79 -13.14 44.00
N CYS A 107 -28.78 -12.70 43.21
CA CYS A 107 -28.74 -12.82 41.75
C CYS A 107 -27.51 -12.13 41.14
N ASP A 108 -27.22 -10.90 41.56
CA ASP A 108 -26.05 -10.14 41.10
C ASP A 108 -24.74 -10.87 41.47
N GLU A 109 -24.63 -11.35 42.70
CA GLU A 109 -23.45 -12.09 43.20
C GLU A 109 -23.21 -13.40 42.43
N ILE A 110 -24.27 -14.19 42.20
CA ILE A 110 -24.19 -15.42 41.40
C ILE A 110 -23.80 -15.09 39.96
N ARG A 111 -24.35 -14.01 39.39
CA ARG A 111 -24.01 -13.58 38.03
C ARG A 111 -22.54 -13.18 37.91
N ILE A 112 -21.99 -12.49 38.91
CA ILE A 112 -20.55 -12.17 38.97
C ILE A 112 -19.72 -13.46 38.92
N ARG A 113 -20.03 -14.46 39.75
CA ARG A 113 -19.29 -15.74 39.78
C ARG A 113 -19.39 -16.51 38.47
N GLN A 114 -20.55 -16.53 37.82
CA GLN A 114 -20.72 -17.12 36.49
C GLN A 114 -19.80 -16.44 35.47
N VAL A 115 -19.74 -15.11 35.50
CA VAL A 115 -18.89 -14.33 34.61
C VAL A 115 -17.41 -14.54 34.93
N ASP A 116 -17.01 -14.69 36.20
CA ASP A 116 -15.62 -14.96 36.57
C ASP A 116 -15.11 -16.28 35.96
N ILE A 117 -15.95 -17.33 35.99
CA ILE A 117 -15.65 -18.62 35.34
C ILE A 117 -15.53 -18.43 33.82
N GLU A 118 -16.46 -17.68 33.22
CA GLU A 118 -16.46 -17.39 31.78
C GLU A 118 -15.20 -16.61 31.35
N LEU A 119 -14.82 -15.57 32.11
CA LEU A 119 -13.65 -14.73 31.84
C LEU A 119 -12.34 -15.52 31.81
N ILE A 120 -12.18 -16.49 32.72
CA ILE A 120 -11.04 -17.40 32.73
C ILE A 120 -11.01 -18.24 31.44
N ARG A 121 -12.15 -18.79 31.03
CA ARG A 121 -12.28 -19.57 29.79
C ARG A 121 -12.01 -18.74 28.54
N VAL A 122 -12.49 -17.49 28.50
CA VAL A 122 -12.22 -16.50 27.43
C VAL A 122 -10.72 -16.20 27.36
N ARG A 123 -10.09 -15.90 28.50
CA ARG A 123 -8.65 -15.63 28.59
C ARG A 123 -7.85 -16.81 28.03
N ASP A 124 -8.20 -18.02 28.43
CA ASP A 124 -7.48 -19.25 28.06
C ASP A 124 -7.85 -19.76 26.66
N GLY A 125 -8.81 -19.14 25.98
CA GLY A 125 -9.19 -19.47 24.61
C GLY A 125 -9.92 -20.81 24.49
N VAL A 126 -10.66 -21.21 25.52
CA VAL A 126 -11.43 -22.47 25.53
C VAL A 126 -12.53 -22.40 24.47
N ALA A 127 -12.64 -23.46 23.64
CA ALA A 127 -13.67 -23.55 22.61
C ALA A 127 -15.08 -23.39 23.22
N GLY A 128 -15.90 -22.52 22.62
CA GLY A 128 -17.26 -22.23 23.08
C GLY A 128 -17.40 -21.13 24.13
N ALA A 129 -16.30 -20.61 24.70
CA ALA A 129 -16.32 -19.58 25.75
C ALA A 129 -16.70 -18.16 25.26
N SER A 130 -17.49 -18.00 24.19
CA SER A 130 -17.56 -16.74 23.43
C SER A 130 -18.97 -16.22 23.14
N THR A 131 -20.00 -16.80 23.74
CA THR A 131 -21.38 -16.27 23.63
C THR A 131 -21.63 -15.21 24.70
N ALA A 132 -20.88 -14.12 24.62
CA ALA A 132 -21.03 -12.97 25.52
C ALA A 132 -22.48 -12.46 25.49
N ALA A 133 -23.22 -12.70 26.57
CA ALA A 133 -24.53 -12.10 26.79
C ALA A 133 -24.35 -10.70 27.38
N ARG A 134 -25.19 -9.76 26.96
CA ARG A 134 -25.20 -8.40 27.51
C ARG A 134 -25.47 -8.43 29.02
N ILE A 135 -24.66 -7.71 29.78
CA ILE A 135 -24.82 -7.61 31.24
C ILE A 135 -25.69 -6.38 31.53
N GLU A 136 -26.94 -6.62 31.93
CA GLU A 136 -27.91 -5.54 32.14
C GLU A 136 -27.71 -4.81 33.50
N SER A 137 -27.39 -5.54 34.57
CA SER A 137 -27.24 -4.96 35.91
C SER A 137 -26.03 -4.02 35.99
N PRO A 138 -26.21 -2.71 36.30
CA PRO A 138 -25.10 -1.75 36.42
C PRO A 138 -24.08 -2.16 37.50
N ARG A 139 -24.56 -2.75 38.61
CA ARG A 139 -23.70 -3.23 39.69
C ARG A 139 -22.82 -4.38 39.24
N VAL A 140 -23.40 -5.33 38.50
CA VAL A 140 -22.64 -6.45 37.92
C VAL A 140 -21.62 -5.92 36.90
N ARG A 141 -22.02 -4.98 36.02
CA ARG A 141 -21.10 -4.38 35.04
C ARG A 141 -19.87 -3.75 35.69
N GLN A 142 -20.05 -2.93 36.72
CA GLN A 142 -18.93 -2.31 37.43
C GLN A 142 -17.96 -3.34 38.04
N ARG A 143 -18.51 -4.37 38.69
CA ARG A 143 -17.67 -5.40 39.32
C ARG A 143 -16.93 -6.25 38.28
N VAL A 144 -17.61 -6.64 37.22
CA VAL A 144 -17.03 -7.41 36.12
C VAL A 144 -15.99 -6.59 35.35
N ALA A 145 -16.23 -5.30 35.11
CA ALA A 145 -15.25 -4.42 34.48
C ALA A 145 -13.97 -4.32 35.31
N ALA A 146 -14.08 -4.17 36.63
CA ALA A 146 -12.92 -4.22 37.52
C ALA A 146 -12.16 -5.56 37.43
N GLN A 147 -12.89 -6.68 37.38
CA GLN A 147 -12.27 -8.01 37.23
C GLN A 147 -11.56 -8.17 35.88
N VAL A 148 -12.14 -7.66 34.80
CA VAL A 148 -11.51 -7.64 33.47
C VAL A 148 -10.22 -6.83 33.51
N LEU A 149 -10.23 -5.65 34.14
CA LEU A 149 -9.04 -4.81 34.29
C LEU A 149 -7.94 -5.52 35.11
N GLU A 150 -8.30 -6.18 36.21
CA GLU A 150 -7.36 -6.99 37.00
C GLU A 150 -6.75 -8.13 36.16
N LEU A 151 -7.56 -8.84 35.37
CA LEU A 151 -7.08 -9.89 34.48
C LEU A 151 -6.16 -9.34 33.39
N LEU A 152 -6.52 -8.22 32.77
CA LEU A 152 -5.70 -7.56 31.74
C LEU A 152 -4.35 -7.11 32.32
N ALA A 153 -4.34 -6.56 33.53
CA ALA A 153 -3.11 -6.14 34.21
C ALA A 153 -2.22 -7.33 34.63
N ALA A 154 -2.82 -8.49 34.91
CA ALA A 154 -2.09 -9.70 35.30
C ALA A 154 -1.53 -10.50 34.10
N LEU A 155 -1.90 -10.17 32.86
CA LEU A 155 -1.41 -10.90 31.69
C LEU A 155 0.09 -10.62 31.44
N PRO A 156 0.90 -11.65 31.14
CA PRO A 156 2.31 -11.45 30.84
C PRO A 156 2.50 -10.75 29.48
N VAL A 157 3.65 -10.09 29.33
CA VAL A 157 4.06 -9.44 28.07
C VAL A 157 4.03 -10.48 26.94
N GLY A 158 3.47 -10.11 25.79
CA GLY A 158 3.30 -11.00 24.63
C GLY A 158 1.97 -11.75 24.59
N SER A 159 1.06 -11.53 25.55
CA SER A 159 -0.27 -12.16 25.59
C SER A 159 -1.32 -11.44 24.74
N ALA A 160 -0.94 -10.87 23.59
CA ALA A 160 -1.83 -10.00 22.80
C ALA A 160 -3.14 -10.70 22.38
N ALA A 161 -3.08 -12.00 22.06
CA ALA A 161 -4.28 -12.78 21.74
C ALA A 161 -5.25 -12.90 22.94
N ALA A 162 -4.74 -13.03 24.17
CA ALA A 162 -5.57 -13.07 25.37
C ALA A 162 -6.19 -11.70 25.68
N VAL A 163 -5.40 -10.63 25.53
CA VAL A 163 -5.89 -9.24 25.63
C VAL A 163 -7.03 -9.02 24.64
N LEU A 164 -6.84 -9.35 23.36
CA LEU A 164 -7.87 -9.19 22.33
C LEU A 164 -9.14 -9.99 22.62
N ARG A 165 -9.02 -11.24 23.08
CA ARG A 165 -10.18 -12.05 23.48
C ARG A 165 -10.98 -11.40 24.61
N LEU A 166 -10.30 -10.93 25.66
CA LEU A 166 -10.96 -10.27 26.80
C LEU A 166 -11.61 -8.94 26.41
N LEU A 167 -10.95 -8.13 25.57
CA LEU A 167 -11.50 -6.87 25.10
C LEU A 167 -12.70 -7.07 24.17
N ASP A 168 -12.63 -8.01 23.21
CA ASP A 168 -13.76 -8.31 22.34
C ASP A 168 -14.93 -8.94 23.11
N TRP A 169 -14.67 -9.80 24.10
CA TRP A 169 -15.71 -10.27 25.01
C TRP A 169 -16.36 -9.11 25.76
N SER A 170 -15.56 -8.20 26.32
CA SER A 170 -16.05 -7.03 27.05
C SER A 170 -16.90 -6.10 26.18
N ARG A 171 -16.49 -5.92 24.92
CA ARG A 171 -17.24 -5.18 23.90
C ARG A 171 -18.61 -5.80 23.65
N ARG A 172 -18.68 -7.13 23.45
CA ARG A 172 -19.94 -7.86 23.21
C ARG A 172 -20.84 -7.89 24.45
N SER A 173 -20.25 -7.95 25.65
CA SER A 173 -20.97 -7.92 26.94
C SER A 173 -21.51 -6.53 27.33
N GLY A 174 -21.14 -5.47 26.60
CA GLY A 174 -21.59 -4.11 26.85
C GLY A 174 -20.87 -3.40 28.01
N LEU A 175 -19.61 -3.77 28.28
CA LEU A 175 -18.77 -3.21 29.36
C LEU A 175 -17.95 -2.00 28.93
N ALA A 176 -18.04 -1.57 27.68
CA ALA A 176 -17.22 -0.47 27.15
C ALA A 176 -17.30 0.83 27.98
N PRO A 177 -18.47 1.29 28.46
CA PRO A 177 -18.56 2.50 29.28
C PRO A 177 -17.86 2.39 30.64
N GLU A 178 -17.68 1.18 31.17
CA GLU A 178 -17.15 0.94 32.50
C GLU A 178 -15.62 0.72 32.51
N LEU A 179 -14.99 0.50 31.36
CA LEU A 179 -13.54 0.28 31.29
C LEU A 179 -12.77 1.60 31.35
N GLU A 180 -11.72 1.62 32.17
CA GLU A 180 -10.88 2.79 32.36
C GLU A 180 -10.17 3.20 31.07
N THR A 181 -10.39 4.46 30.67
CA THR A 181 -9.87 4.99 29.40
C THR A 181 -8.34 4.93 29.31
N GLY A 182 -7.63 5.26 30.40
CA GLY A 182 -6.16 5.23 30.41
C GLY A 182 -5.58 3.83 30.18
N VAL A 183 -6.18 2.80 30.79
CA VAL A 183 -5.75 1.41 30.63
C VAL A 183 -5.93 0.94 29.19
N LEU A 184 -7.02 1.30 28.53
CA LEU A 184 -7.27 0.95 27.13
C LEU A 184 -6.26 1.61 26.17
N VAL A 185 -5.91 2.88 26.43
CA VAL A 185 -4.89 3.60 25.66
C VAL A 185 -3.52 2.92 25.83
N ASP A 186 -3.12 2.61 27.06
CA ASP A 186 -1.83 1.97 27.36
C ASP A 186 -1.75 0.54 26.81
N LEU A 187 -2.81 -0.26 26.97
CA LEU A 187 -2.87 -1.60 26.38
C LEU A 187 -2.76 -1.54 24.86
N THR A 188 -3.43 -0.58 24.23
CA THR A 188 -3.31 -0.43 22.79
C THR A 188 -1.90 -0.04 22.39
N LYS A 189 -1.30 0.94 23.07
CA LYS A 189 0.05 1.43 22.79
C LYS A 189 1.10 0.34 22.93
N TRP A 190 1.04 -0.45 24.01
CA TRP A 190 2.10 -1.39 24.36
C TRP A 190 1.85 -2.83 23.89
N VAL A 191 0.61 -3.19 23.59
CA VAL A 191 0.24 -4.56 23.21
C VAL A 191 -0.37 -4.60 21.82
N LEU A 192 -1.48 -3.89 21.59
CA LEU A 192 -2.25 -4.05 20.35
C LEU A 192 -1.57 -3.45 19.12
N ALA A 193 -0.94 -2.28 19.23
CA ALA A 193 -0.28 -1.63 18.10
C ALA A 193 0.98 -2.39 17.63
N PRO A 194 1.89 -2.83 18.52
CA PRO A 194 2.99 -3.72 18.14
C PRO A 194 2.49 -5.04 17.51
N GLU A 195 1.40 -5.59 18.03
CA GLU A 195 0.81 -6.81 17.49
C GLU A 195 0.18 -6.58 16.10
N ALA A 196 -0.47 -5.43 15.86
CA ALA A 196 -0.98 -5.04 14.55
C ALA A 196 0.15 -4.89 13.51
N MET A 197 1.34 -4.42 13.93
CA MET A 197 2.52 -4.35 13.05
C MET A 197 3.03 -5.73 12.61
N SER A 198 2.74 -6.79 13.35
CA SER A 198 3.21 -8.15 13.02
C SER A 198 2.54 -8.75 11.77
N GLY A 199 1.43 -8.14 11.30
CA GLY A 199 0.69 -8.62 10.13
C GLY A 199 -0.08 -9.94 10.34
N ARG A 200 -0.19 -10.42 11.58
CA ARG A 200 -0.94 -11.65 11.93
C ARG A 200 -2.46 -11.48 11.90
N TRP A 201 -2.94 -10.25 11.78
CA TRP A 201 -4.35 -9.87 11.84
C TRP A 201 -4.88 -9.58 10.45
N THR A 202 -6.14 -9.95 10.23
CA THR A 202 -6.78 -9.88 8.93
C THR A 202 -7.51 -8.55 8.75
N PHE A 203 -7.59 -8.06 7.51
CA PHE A 203 -8.38 -6.87 7.19
C PHE A 203 -9.90 -7.13 7.18
N GLY A 204 -10.34 -8.35 7.49
CA GLY A 204 -11.74 -8.75 7.44
C GLY A 204 -12.58 -8.19 8.59
N ASP A 205 -13.89 -8.05 8.38
CA ASP A 205 -14.83 -7.58 9.40
C ASP A 205 -15.00 -8.55 10.58
N THR A 206 -14.52 -9.78 10.43
CA THR A 206 -14.47 -10.80 11.49
C THR A 206 -13.28 -10.61 12.44
N ASP A 207 -12.36 -9.68 12.16
CA ASP A 207 -11.20 -9.43 13.00
C ASP A 207 -11.59 -8.70 14.30
N PRO A 208 -11.32 -9.28 15.49
CA PRO A 208 -11.63 -8.66 16.77
C PRO A 208 -10.96 -7.30 16.96
N LEU A 209 -9.73 -7.12 16.47
CA LEU A 209 -9.01 -5.85 16.59
C LEU A 209 -9.71 -4.76 15.78
N ARG A 210 -10.17 -5.07 14.56
CA ARG A 210 -10.89 -4.10 13.72
C ARG A 210 -12.22 -3.68 14.36
N ALA A 211 -12.95 -4.63 14.94
CA ALA A 211 -14.18 -4.33 15.68
C ALA A 211 -13.92 -3.43 16.89
N LEU A 212 -12.84 -3.68 17.65
CA LEU A 212 -12.45 -2.85 18.80
C LEU A 212 -12.08 -1.42 18.37
N VAL A 213 -11.26 -1.25 17.33
CA VAL A 213 -10.86 0.08 16.86
C VAL A 213 -12.06 0.87 16.32
N ARG A 214 -13.02 0.21 15.66
CA ARG A 214 -14.24 0.87 15.19
C ARG A 214 -15.13 1.33 16.35
N ASP A 215 -15.38 0.44 17.31
CA ASP A 215 -16.38 0.68 18.34
C ASP A 215 -15.84 1.54 19.49
N TRP A 216 -14.52 1.53 19.78
CA TRP A 216 -13.92 2.16 20.96
C TRP A 216 -12.93 3.29 20.62
N PRO A 217 -13.30 4.57 20.86
CA PRO A 217 -12.41 5.71 20.64
C PRO A 217 -11.08 5.64 21.41
N GLN A 218 -11.09 5.08 22.62
CA GLN A 218 -9.90 4.95 23.46
C GLN A 218 -8.83 4.05 22.82
N ILE A 219 -9.26 3.02 22.09
CA ILE A 219 -8.35 2.17 21.32
C ILE A 219 -7.74 2.99 20.17
N ARG A 220 -8.54 3.78 19.44
CA ARG A 220 -7.99 4.69 18.41
C ARG A 220 -6.97 5.68 18.99
N GLN A 221 -7.27 6.30 20.13
CA GLN A 221 -6.34 7.19 20.84
C GLN A 221 -5.03 6.47 21.26
N GLY A 222 -5.11 5.19 21.62
CA GLY A 222 -3.94 4.37 21.89
C GLY A 222 -3.05 4.16 20.67
N PHE A 223 -3.63 3.92 19.48
CA PHE A 223 -2.88 3.89 18.22
C PHE A 223 -2.24 5.25 17.91
N VAL A 224 -2.97 6.36 18.10
CA VAL A 224 -2.40 7.71 17.94
C VAL A 224 -1.21 7.91 18.88
N SER A 225 -1.34 7.53 20.15
CA SER A 225 -0.27 7.62 21.16
C SER A 225 0.95 6.77 20.82
N PHE A 226 0.73 5.59 20.22
CA PHE A 226 1.80 4.74 19.69
C PHE A 226 2.54 5.40 18.53
N LEU A 227 1.80 5.89 17.53
CA LEU A 227 2.39 6.58 16.36
C LEU A 227 3.17 7.83 16.77
N ARG A 228 2.67 8.59 17.76
CA ARG A 228 3.40 9.72 18.35
C ARG A 228 4.72 9.26 18.98
N GLY A 229 4.70 8.18 19.74
CA GLY A 229 5.92 7.62 20.32
C GLY A 229 6.95 7.19 19.26
N LEU A 230 6.51 6.64 18.12
CA LEU A 230 7.40 6.35 16.99
C LEU A 230 7.96 7.62 16.35
N ALA A 231 7.12 8.63 16.13
CA ALA A 231 7.52 9.91 15.56
C ALA A 231 8.54 10.65 16.43
N GLU A 232 8.37 10.61 17.76
CA GLU A 232 9.29 11.19 18.74
C GLU A 232 10.65 10.49 18.76
N GLN A 233 10.71 9.20 18.42
CA GLN A 233 11.96 8.45 18.31
C GLN A 233 12.71 8.76 17.02
N ALA A 234 12.04 8.59 15.87
CA ALA A 234 12.57 8.91 14.55
C ALA A 234 11.46 8.85 13.49
N THR A 235 11.42 9.81 12.57
CA THR A 235 10.51 9.81 11.41
C THR A 235 10.58 8.50 10.61
N GLN A 236 11.78 7.93 10.47
CA GLN A 236 12.00 6.69 9.74
C GLN A 236 11.33 5.47 10.42
N SER A 237 11.22 5.46 11.75
CA SER A 237 10.52 4.41 12.48
C SER A 237 9.00 4.50 12.26
N LEU A 238 8.46 5.71 12.22
CA LEU A 238 7.05 5.94 11.87
C LEU A 238 6.76 5.50 10.44
N ASP A 239 7.57 5.97 9.47
CA ASP A 239 7.42 5.62 8.06
C ASP A 239 7.52 4.10 7.85
N SER A 240 8.49 3.44 8.48
CA SER A 240 8.64 1.98 8.39
C SER A 240 7.45 1.22 8.99
N ALA A 241 6.85 1.73 10.08
CA ALA A 241 5.68 1.09 10.68
C ALA A 241 4.45 1.21 9.79
N LEU A 242 4.21 2.41 9.23
CA LEU A 242 3.07 2.69 8.37
C LEU A 242 3.20 2.00 7.01
N ASP A 243 4.40 1.88 6.44
CA ASP A 243 4.62 1.14 5.19
C ASP A 243 4.39 -0.37 5.35
N GLY A 244 4.47 -0.88 6.58
CA GLY A 244 4.13 -2.25 6.94
C GLY A 244 2.62 -2.51 7.09
N PRO A 245 2.22 -3.61 7.76
CA PRO A 245 0.81 -3.99 7.94
C PRO A 245 -0.06 -2.97 8.68
N LEU A 246 0.56 -2.11 9.50
CA LEU A 246 -0.15 -1.12 10.32
C LEU A 246 -0.80 -0.02 9.46
N GLY A 247 -0.13 0.51 8.43
CA GLY A 247 -0.71 1.58 7.61
C GLY A 247 -1.99 1.18 6.88
N PRO A 248 -2.02 0.06 6.13
CA PRO A 248 -3.24 -0.45 5.51
C PRO A 248 -4.36 -0.67 6.54
N PHE A 249 -4.02 -1.21 7.72
CA PHE A 249 -4.99 -1.44 8.78
C PHE A 249 -5.64 -0.13 9.26
N LEU A 250 -4.84 0.90 9.51
CA LEU A 250 -5.32 2.19 9.96
C LEU A 250 -6.09 2.95 8.86
N ARG A 251 -5.64 2.90 7.59
CA ARG A 251 -6.37 3.49 6.46
C ARG A 251 -7.71 2.80 6.20
N ALA A 252 -7.80 1.49 6.40
CA ALA A 252 -9.04 0.72 6.28
C ALA A 252 -9.99 0.89 7.48
N THR A 253 -9.59 1.65 8.51
CA THR A 253 -10.38 1.89 9.72
C THR A 253 -11.23 3.15 9.55
N PRO A 254 -12.56 3.05 9.52
CA PRO A 254 -13.44 4.21 9.38
C PRO A 254 -13.24 5.22 10.51
N GLY A 255 -13.09 6.50 10.15
CA GLY A 255 -12.94 7.59 11.11
C GLY A 255 -11.54 7.76 11.70
N PHE A 256 -10.57 6.89 11.39
CA PHE A 256 -9.22 7.03 11.95
C PHE A 256 -8.49 8.29 11.44
N GLU A 257 -8.69 8.68 10.19
CA GLU A 257 -8.13 9.95 9.69
C GLU A 257 -8.65 11.18 10.45
N ALA A 258 -9.92 11.14 10.90
CA ALA A 258 -10.49 12.22 11.71
C ALA A 258 -9.84 12.30 13.10
N GLU A 259 -9.46 11.16 13.70
CA GLU A 259 -8.69 11.12 14.96
C GLU A 259 -7.29 11.71 14.80
N LEU A 260 -6.72 11.69 13.59
CA LEU A 260 -5.42 12.29 13.29
C LEU A 260 -5.50 13.77 12.91
N ALA A 261 -6.69 14.38 12.88
CA ALA A 261 -6.86 15.78 12.47
C ALA A 261 -6.00 16.74 13.33
N ASP A 262 -5.93 16.48 14.64
CA ASP A 262 -5.15 17.23 15.64
C ASP A 262 -3.64 16.88 15.62
N HIS A 263 -3.23 15.94 14.76
CA HIS A 263 -1.87 15.43 14.65
C HIS A 263 -1.35 15.50 13.19
N PRO A 264 -1.06 16.72 12.67
CA PRO A 264 -0.68 16.94 11.27
C PRO A 264 0.43 16.03 10.75
N ALA A 265 1.52 15.91 11.49
CA ALA A 265 2.67 15.11 11.06
C ALA A 265 2.31 13.61 10.91
N LEU A 266 1.42 13.09 11.75
CA LEU A 266 0.97 11.70 11.68
C LEU A 266 0.01 11.46 10.53
N LEU A 267 -0.92 12.40 10.30
CA LEU A 267 -1.83 12.35 9.17
C LEU A 267 -1.06 12.39 7.84
N GLU A 268 -0.10 13.29 7.71
CA GLU A 268 0.78 13.36 6.54
C GLU A 268 1.56 12.06 6.35
N ALA A 269 2.14 11.48 7.41
CA ALA A 269 2.84 10.21 7.31
C ALA A 269 1.92 9.05 6.86
N LEU A 270 0.66 9.03 7.33
CA LEU A 270 -0.34 8.04 6.92
C LEU A 270 -0.67 8.15 5.42
N TRP A 271 -0.86 9.38 4.93
CA TRP A 271 -1.12 9.65 3.51
C TRP A 271 0.08 9.30 2.62
N ILE A 272 1.29 9.73 3.00
CA ILE A 272 2.53 9.44 2.27
C ILE A 272 2.78 7.93 2.21
N SER A 273 2.52 7.20 3.31
CA SER A 273 2.57 5.74 3.30
C SER A 273 1.52 5.12 2.37
N GLY A 274 0.34 5.72 2.27
CA GLY A 274 -0.71 5.31 1.33
C GLY A 274 -0.25 5.46 -0.12
N ALA A 275 0.29 6.63 -0.47
CA ALA A 275 0.86 6.90 -1.80
C ALA A 275 1.96 5.90 -2.18
N ARG A 276 2.85 5.54 -1.25
CA ARG A 276 3.91 4.55 -1.50
C ARG A 276 3.39 3.15 -1.81
N GLN A 277 2.18 2.81 -1.36
CA GLN A 277 1.54 1.52 -1.61
C GLN A 277 0.60 1.54 -2.82
N ASP A 278 0.08 2.71 -3.19
CA ASP A 278 -0.81 2.93 -4.33
C ASP A 278 -0.26 4.06 -5.23
N PRO A 279 0.52 3.72 -6.26
CA PRO A 279 1.15 4.69 -7.16
C PRO A 279 0.16 5.63 -7.86
N GLU A 280 -1.10 5.24 -8.02
CA GLU A 280 -2.12 6.07 -8.68
C GLU A 280 -2.50 7.29 -7.82
N GLN A 281 -2.29 7.21 -6.50
CA GLN A 281 -2.64 8.26 -5.55
C GLN A 281 -1.49 9.23 -5.23
N GLU A 282 -0.26 8.98 -5.69
CA GLU A 282 0.93 9.73 -5.29
C GLU A 282 0.81 11.25 -5.51
N VAL A 283 0.26 11.64 -6.68
CA VAL A 283 0.10 13.05 -7.04
C VAL A 283 -1.08 13.70 -6.30
N ALA A 284 -2.15 12.93 -6.03
CA ALA A 284 -3.26 13.41 -5.22
C ALA A 284 -2.82 13.66 -3.77
N VAL A 285 -2.01 12.75 -3.21
CA VAL A 285 -1.41 12.89 -1.88
C VAL A 285 -0.45 14.07 -1.82
N LEU A 286 0.40 14.27 -2.84
CA LEU A 286 1.26 15.46 -2.92
C LEU A 286 0.44 16.75 -2.79
N ARG A 287 -0.65 16.89 -3.57
CA ARG A 287 -1.53 18.07 -3.49
C ARG A 287 -2.19 18.22 -2.12
N ALA A 288 -2.71 17.13 -1.56
CA ALA A 288 -3.35 17.15 -0.25
C ALA A 288 -2.39 17.60 0.86
N VAL A 289 -1.13 17.15 0.81
CA VAL A 289 -0.08 17.57 1.76
C VAL A 289 0.26 19.05 1.56
N LEU A 290 0.44 19.51 0.32
CA LEU A 290 0.71 20.91 0.01
C LEU A 290 -0.42 21.85 0.48
N ASP A 291 -1.66 21.50 0.17
CA ASP A 291 -2.85 22.25 0.58
C ASP A 291 -2.94 22.35 2.11
N ARG A 292 -2.69 21.23 2.83
CA ARG A 292 -2.69 21.21 4.29
C ARG A 292 -1.57 22.08 4.88
N ARG A 293 -0.36 22.00 4.31
CA ARG A 293 0.79 22.82 4.72
C ARG A 293 0.63 24.30 4.33
N GLN A 294 -0.40 24.63 3.55
CA GLN A 294 -0.58 25.94 2.91
C GLN A 294 0.65 26.34 2.09
N ALA A 295 1.32 25.35 1.51
CA ALA A 295 2.52 25.51 0.71
C ALA A 295 2.17 25.37 -0.78
N ARG A 296 2.72 26.24 -1.62
CA ARG A 296 2.53 26.15 -3.09
C ARG A 296 3.49 25.16 -3.75
N LEU A 297 4.66 24.97 -3.17
CA LEU A 297 5.75 24.18 -3.73
C LEU A 297 6.19 23.11 -2.72
N PRO A 298 6.54 21.90 -3.20
CA PRO A 298 7.09 20.86 -2.34
C PRO A 298 8.57 21.12 -2.03
N ASP A 299 9.00 20.67 -0.86
CA ASP A 299 10.40 20.58 -0.47
C ASP A 299 11.01 19.22 -0.86
N ALA A 300 12.35 19.12 -0.86
CA ALA A 300 13.06 17.91 -1.21
C ALA A 300 12.77 16.73 -0.26
N GLU A 301 12.47 17.01 1.02
CA GLU A 301 12.13 16.00 2.02
C GLU A 301 10.81 15.30 1.66
N LEU A 302 9.76 16.07 1.38
CA LEU A 302 8.43 15.56 1.00
C LEU A 302 8.51 14.70 -0.26
N LEU A 303 9.21 15.19 -1.29
CA LEU A 303 9.40 14.43 -2.52
C LEU A 303 10.21 13.16 -2.28
N GLY A 304 11.21 13.19 -1.39
CA GLY A 304 11.98 12.02 -0.97
C GLY A 304 11.14 10.98 -0.22
N ARG A 305 10.17 11.42 0.59
CA ARG A 305 9.29 10.52 1.34
C ARG A 305 8.20 9.90 0.48
N ILE A 306 7.63 10.64 -0.48
CA ILE A 306 6.63 10.08 -1.42
C ILE A 306 7.31 9.16 -2.45
N TRP A 307 8.43 9.59 -3.03
CA TRP A 307 9.16 8.86 -4.07
C TRP A 307 10.59 8.49 -3.64
N PRO A 308 10.76 7.53 -2.71
CA PRO A 308 12.09 7.15 -2.21
C PRO A 308 12.99 6.51 -3.28
N ARG A 309 12.41 6.00 -4.38
CA ARG A 309 13.13 5.39 -5.51
C ARG A 309 13.31 6.35 -6.70
N GLY A 310 12.92 7.61 -6.57
CA GLY A 310 12.92 8.58 -7.67
C GLY A 310 11.65 8.52 -8.53
N TRP A 311 11.65 9.30 -9.62
CA TRP A 311 10.48 9.47 -10.49
C TRP A 311 10.60 8.68 -11.79
N THR A 312 9.45 8.22 -12.27
CA THR A 312 9.31 7.85 -13.68
C THR A 312 9.05 9.11 -14.52
N ALA A 313 9.26 9.02 -15.84
CA ALA A 313 8.86 10.08 -16.77
C ALA A 313 7.38 10.45 -16.63
N GLN A 314 6.50 9.45 -16.56
CA GLN A 314 5.06 9.65 -16.39
C GLN A 314 4.72 10.37 -15.08
N THR A 315 5.34 9.96 -13.96
CA THR A 315 5.18 10.61 -12.65
C THR A 315 5.59 12.08 -12.73
N MET A 316 6.73 12.38 -13.35
CA MET A 316 7.18 13.77 -13.50
C MET A 316 6.18 14.62 -14.27
N VAL A 317 5.60 14.12 -15.36
CA VAL A 317 4.60 14.87 -16.13
C VAL A 317 3.39 15.22 -15.25
N HIS A 318 2.90 14.26 -14.46
CA HIS A 318 1.78 14.51 -13.56
C HIS A 318 2.15 15.49 -12.43
N VAL A 319 3.35 15.38 -11.86
CA VAL A 319 3.84 16.31 -10.83
C VAL A 319 4.01 17.72 -11.42
N ALA A 320 4.64 17.85 -12.59
CA ALA A 320 4.84 19.11 -13.29
C ALA A 320 3.51 19.77 -13.68
N ALA A 321 2.46 18.99 -13.92
CA ALA A 321 1.10 19.49 -14.14
C ALA A 321 0.39 19.88 -12.83
N ALA A 322 0.84 19.36 -11.68
CA ALA A 322 0.22 19.58 -10.38
C ALA A 322 0.80 20.76 -9.60
N ILE A 323 2.02 21.20 -9.90
CA ILE A 323 2.69 22.29 -9.20
C ILE A 323 3.18 23.36 -10.20
N PRO A 324 3.32 24.63 -9.78
CA PRO A 324 3.90 25.68 -10.62
C PRO A 324 5.42 25.51 -10.70
N VAL A 325 5.90 24.65 -11.61
CA VAL A 325 7.34 24.34 -11.80
C VAL A 325 8.17 25.60 -12.06
N GLU A 326 7.59 26.57 -12.76
CA GLU A 326 8.18 27.89 -13.03
C GLU A 326 8.42 28.76 -11.78
N GLU A 327 7.88 28.39 -10.61
CA GLU A 327 8.12 29.08 -9.35
C GLU A 327 9.20 28.40 -8.49
N LEU A 328 9.79 27.28 -8.95
CA LEU A 328 10.75 26.49 -8.16
C LEU A 328 12.02 27.28 -7.78
N ASP A 329 12.21 27.46 -6.47
CA ASP A 329 13.41 28.07 -5.89
C ASP A 329 14.28 27.07 -5.10
N ASP A 330 13.87 25.80 -4.98
CA ASP A 330 14.67 24.76 -4.31
C ASP A 330 15.54 24.01 -5.34
N ASP A 331 16.86 24.08 -5.17
CA ASP A 331 17.84 23.47 -6.09
C ASP A 331 17.82 21.94 -6.05
N ASP A 332 17.47 21.33 -4.92
CA ASP A 332 17.37 19.86 -4.78
C ASP A 332 16.10 19.36 -5.49
N VAL A 333 15.00 20.09 -5.38
CA VAL A 333 13.76 19.79 -6.11
C VAL A 333 13.97 19.94 -7.61
N ALA A 334 14.58 21.06 -8.05
CA ALA A 334 14.91 21.29 -9.45
C ALA A 334 15.88 20.21 -9.99
N SER A 335 16.87 19.80 -9.18
CA SER A 335 17.80 18.72 -9.54
C SER A 335 17.10 17.40 -9.83
N ARG A 336 16.05 17.04 -9.07
CA ARG A 336 15.24 15.84 -9.35
C ARG A 336 14.53 15.90 -10.69
N PHE A 337 13.98 17.06 -11.07
CA PHE A 337 13.42 17.25 -12.41
C PHE A 337 14.48 17.06 -13.50
N LEU A 338 15.68 17.63 -13.31
CA LEU A 338 16.78 17.48 -14.25
C LEU A 338 17.23 16.02 -14.40
N ASP A 339 17.35 15.29 -13.29
CA ASP A 339 17.78 13.89 -13.30
C ASP A 339 16.79 13.01 -14.06
N THR A 340 15.49 13.19 -13.80
CA THR A 340 14.46 12.41 -14.51
C THR A 340 14.29 12.88 -15.97
N LEU A 341 14.56 14.15 -16.31
CA LEU A 341 14.59 14.60 -17.72
C LEU A 341 15.74 13.93 -18.48
N GLY A 342 16.86 13.68 -17.81
CA GLY A 342 18.03 13.00 -18.37
C GLY A 342 17.78 11.56 -18.81
N THR A 343 16.69 10.93 -18.36
CA THR A 343 16.32 9.55 -18.76
C THR A 343 15.43 9.49 -20.00
N ALA A 344 14.89 10.63 -20.44
CA ALA A 344 14.03 10.70 -21.62
C ALA A 344 14.83 10.36 -22.88
N SER A 345 14.34 9.40 -23.66
CA SER A 345 15.13 8.79 -24.75
C SER A 345 14.31 8.30 -25.94
N THR A 346 13.00 8.54 -25.97
CA THR A 346 12.13 8.09 -27.07
C THR A 346 11.40 9.25 -27.75
N ALA A 347 10.95 9.04 -28.99
CA ALA A 347 10.23 10.07 -29.75
C ALA A 347 8.93 10.52 -29.08
N ASP A 348 8.24 9.58 -28.42
CA ASP A 348 7.00 9.84 -27.68
C ASP A 348 7.23 10.77 -26.47
N ASP A 349 8.47 10.88 -26.00
CA ASP A 349 8.81 11.72 -24.86
C ASP A 349 8.94 13.21 -25.20
N ILE A 350 9.17 13.54 -26.48
CA ILE A 350 9.48 14.90 -26.93
C ILE A 350 8.46 15.94 -26.42
N PRO A 351 7.13 15.74 -26.55
CA PRO A 351 6.16 16.77 -26.18
C PRO A 351 6.18 17.12 -24.69
N TRP A 352 6.29 16.10 -23.83
CA TRP A 352 6.30 16.32 -22.39
C TRP A 352 7.66 16.85 -21.92
N TYR A 353 8.76 16.33 -22.49
CA TYR A 353 10.12 16.79 -22.18
C TYR A 353 10.26 18.30 -22.41
N VAL A 354 9.88 18.78 -23.60
CA VAL A 354 9.97 20.20 -23.95
C VAL A 354 9.09 21.06 -23.03
N THR A 355 7.90 20.56 -22.68
CA THR A 355 6.96 21.27 -21.81
C THR A 355 7.54 21.47 -20.41
N VAL A 356 8.08 20.41 -19.80
CA VAL A 356 8.68 20.49 -18.47
C VAL A 356 9.98 21.30 -18.52
N ALA A 357 10.84 21.09 -19.53
CA ALA A 357 12.08 21.83 -19.71
C ALA A 357 11.82 23.35 -19.81
N ARG A 358 10.78 23.77 -20.55
CA ARG A 358 10.41 25.19 -20.65
C ARG A 358 9.98 25.79 -19.32
N ARG A 359 9.19 25.06 -18.53
CA ARG A 359 8.77 25.52 -17.18
C ARG A 359 9.95 25.61 -16.23
N LEU A 360 10.82 24.60 -16.26
CA LEU A 360 12.00 24.56 -15.40
C LEU A 360 12.99 25.68 -15.73
N LEU A 361 13.21 25.99 -17.01
CA LEU A 361 14.06 27.12 -17.44
C LEU A 361 13.51 28.48 -17.04
N ALA A 362 12.21 28.59 -16.78
CA ALA A 362 11.59 29.81 -16.27
C ALA A 362 11.71 29.94 -14.73
N ALA A 363 12.15 28.88 -14.05
CA ALA A 363 12.24 28.85 -12.59
C ALA A 363 13.44 29.64 -12.05
N PRO A 364 13.33 30.29 -10.87
CA PRO A 364 14.44 30.99 -10.22
C PRO A 364 15.70 30.12 -10.03
N SER A 365 15.51 28.84 -9.69
CA SER A 365 16.57 27.84 -9.54
C SER A 365 17.38 27.56 -10.81
N ALA A 366 16.82 27.82 -12.00
CA ALA A 366 17.51 27.57 -13.26
C ALA A 366 18.81 28.38 -13.40
N HIS A 367 18.85 29.61 -12.86
CA HIS A 367 20.04 30.46 -12.87
C HIS A 367 21.18 29.87 -12.04
N ARG A 368 20.87 29.22 -10.91
CA ARG A 368 21.87 28.58 -10.06
C ARG A 368 22.35 27.25 -10.64
N LEU A 369 21.49 26.58 -11.42
CA LEU A 369 21.77 25.31 -12.09
C LEU A 369 22.14 25.48 -13.57
N GLU A 370 22.63 26.65 -13.98
CA GLU A 370 22.84 27.03 -15.39
C GLU A 370 23.56 25.96 -16.22
N ALA A 371 24.66 25.40 -15.71
CA ALA A 371 25.43 24.36 -16.40
C ALA A 371 24.62 23.09 -16.67
N ARG A 372 23.71 22.71 -15.77
CA ARG A 372 22.83 21.53 -15.93
C ARG A 372 21.60 21.84 -16.79
N CYS A 373 21.17 23.10 -16.83
CA CYS A 373 20.03 23.56 -17.63
C CYS A 373 20.40 23.90 -19.09
N ALA A 374 21.68 24.14 -19.40
CA ALA A 374 22.13 24.51 -20.75
C ALA A 374 21.65 23.54 -21.86
N PRO A 375 21.67 22.20 -21.65
CA PRO A 375 21.14 21.28 -22.65
C PRO A 375 19.61 21.35 -22.82
N LEU A 376 18.88 21.66 -21.75
CA LEU A 376 17.42 21.88 -21.82
C LEU A 376 17.09 23.11 -22.66
N ALA A 377 17.83 24.22 -22.48
CA ALA A 377 17.63 25.44 -23.26
C ALA A 377 17.84 25.18 -24.76
N LYS A 378 18.86 24.39 -25.09
CA LYS A 378 19.13 23.95 -26.47
C LYS A 378 17.99 23.10 -27.04
N ALA A 379 17.43 22.18 -26.25
CA ALA A 379 16.30 21.36 -26.68
C ALA A 379 15.00 22.17 -26.87
N VAL A 380 14.71 23.14 -25.99
CA VAL A 380 13.55 24.02 -26.14
C VAL A 380 13.70 24.94 -27.37
N GLU A 381 14.89 25.45 -27.62
CA GLU A 381 15.19 26.23 -28.83
C GLU A 381 15.09 25.38 -30.10
N LEU A 382 15.55 24.12 -30.04
CA LEU A 382 15.40 23.15 -31.12
C LEU A 382 13.92 22.89 -31.44
N ASP A 383 13.08 22.60 -30.44
CA ASP A 383 11.63 22.45 -30.64
C ASP A 383 10.99 23.70 -31.28
N ARG A 384 11.34 24.90 -30.78
CA ARG A 384 10.84 26.16 -31.35
C ARG A 384 11.22 26.30 -32.82
N ARG A 385 12.48 26.05 -33.18
CA ARG A 385 12.94 26.13 -34.57
C ARG A 385 12.32 25.07 -35.46
N CYS A 386 12.12 23.85 -34.97
CA CYS A 386 11.42 22.80 -35.71
C CYS A 386 9.96 23.19 -36.03
N ARG A 387 9.27 23.91 -35.14
CA ARG A 387 7.89 24.39 -35.39
C ARG A 387 7.82 25.60 -36.32
N GLU A 388 8.87 26.41 -36.34
CA GLU A 388 8.91 27.71 -37.04
C GLU A 388 9.88 27.72 -38.23
N VAL A 389 10.19 26.56 -38.83
CA VAL A 389 11.16 26.47 -39.94
C VAL A 389 10.79 27.43 -41.08
N ARG A 390 11.70 28.36 -41.41
CA ARG A 390 11.49 29.38 -42.45
C ARG A 390 12.32 29.13 -43.72
N GLY A 391 13.27 28.20 -43.69
CA GLY A 391 14.06 27.82 -44.85
C GLY A 391 15.33 27.04 -44.51
N PHE A 392 16.21 26.89 -45.52
CA PHE A 392 17.43 26.09 -45.47
C PHE A 392 18.30 26.31 -44.23
N ARG A 393 18.52 27.57 -43.81
CA ARG A 393 19.37 27.89 -42.65
C ARG A 393 18.87 27.32 -41.33
N ASP A 394 17.55 27.18 -41.17
CA ASP A 394 16.98 26.59 -39.96
C ASP A 394 17.23 25.07 -39.95
N LEU A 395 17.09 24.41 -41.10
CA LEU A 395 17.37 22.98 -41.27
C LEU A 395 18.85 22.66 -41.09
N GLU A 396 19.74 23.48 -41.64
CA GLU A 396 21.18 23.39 -41.45
C GLU A 396 21.56 23.56 -39.96
N TRP A 397 20.93 24.49 -39.25
CA TRP A 397 21.14 24.66 -37.81
C TRP A 397 20.63 23.44 -37.03
N ILE A 398 19.44 22.91 -37.35
CA ILE A 398 18.86 21.72 -36.70
C ILE A 398 19.78 20.51 -36.87
N ALA A 399 20.31 20.28 -38.07
CA ALA A 399 21.21 19.16 -38.33
C ALA A 399 22.56 19.28 -37.60
N ARG A 400 23.05 20.51 -37.35
CA ARG A 400 24.30 20.76 -36.59
C ARG A 400 24.19 20.52 -35.08
N GLN A 401 23.00 20.23 -34.55
CA GLN A 401 22.85 20.10 -33.11
C GLN A 401 23.63 18.88 -32.60
N ASP A 402 24.67 19.16 -31.81
CA ASP A 402 25.45 18.11 -31.13
C ASP A 402 24.56 17.22 -30.23
N SER A 403 24.54 15.93 -30.55
CA SER A 403 23.82 14.86 -29.87
C SER A 403 24.53 14.36 -28.60
N ALA A 404 25.81 14.70 -28.39
CA ALA A 404 26.59 14.24 -27.24
C ALA A 404 26.14 14.89 -25.91
N ALA A 405 25.47 16.05 -25.97
CA ALA A 405 25.09 16.80 -24.78
C ALA A 405 23.82 16.28 -24.09
N THR A 406 22.86 15.70 -24.82
CA THR A 406 21.64 15.09 -24.25
C THR A 406 21.02 14.10 -25.24
N PRO A 407 20.68 12.86 -24.80
CA PRO A 407 20.02 11.87 -25.66
C PRO A 407 18.76 12.40 -26.35
N MET A 408 17.96 13.21 -25.66
CA MET A 408 16.74 13.80 -26.21
C MET A 408 16.99 14.69 -27.43
N ILE A 409 18.10 15.45 -27.49
CA ILE A 409 18.42 16.27 -28.67
C ILE A 409 18.62 15.37 -29.90
N ALA A 410 19.29 14.22 -29.72
CA ALA A 410 19.46 13.23 -30.77
C ALA A 410 18.13 12.60 -31.18
N VAL A 411 17.23 12.35 -30.24
CA VAL A 411 15.90 11.81 -30.56
C VAL A 411 15.09 12.84 -31.36
N MET A 412 15.10 14.11 -30.93
CA MET A 412 14.40 15.20 -31.60
C MET A 412 14.91 15.43 -33.02
N VAL A 413 16.22 15.48 -33.23
CA VAL A 413 16.80 15.63 -34.59
C VAL A 413 16.45 14.43 -35.45
N ALA A 414 16.60 13.20 -34.95
CA ALA A 414 16.29 12.00 -35.73
C ALA A 414 14.80 11.86 -36.06
N THR A 415 13.92 12.40 -35.22
CA THR A 415 12.46 12.28 -35.38
C THR A 415 11.87 13.42 -36.21
N LEU A 416 12.26 14.66 -35.93
CA LEU A 416 11.62 15.87 -36.49
C LEU A 416 12.28 16.32 -37.80
N LEU A 417 13.61 16.24 -37.92
CA LEU A 417 14.33 16.73 -39.09
C LEU A 417 13.90 16.03 -40.40
N PRO A 418 13.66 14.70 -40.42
CA PRO A 418 13.19 14.04 -41.63
C PRO A 418 11.92 14.62 -42.23
N ASP A 419 10.89 14.80 -41.40
CA ASP A 419 9.59 15.33 -41.84
C ASP A 419 9.73 16.77 -42.35
N LEU A 420 10.57 17.57 -41.70
CA LEU A 420 10.86 18.94 -42.10
C LEU A 420 11.64 19.01 -43.42
N LEU A 421 12.58 18.10 -43.67
CA LEU A 421 13.33 18.03 -44.93
C LEU A 421 12.46 17.61 -46.11
N ILE A 422 11.55 16.64 -45.91
CA ILE A 422 10.63 16.19 -46.95
C ILE A 422 9.66 17.30 -47.34
N GLY A 423 9.12 18.03 -46.35
CA GLY A 423 8.13 19.08 -46.57
C GLY A 423 8.69 20.43 -47.07
N ALA A 424 10.01 20.65 -46.97
CA ALA A 424 10.61 21.94 -47.33
C ALA A 424 10.86 22.09 -48.85
N PRO A 425 10.63 23.28 -49.44
CA PRO A 425 10.96 23.58 -50.83
C PRO A 425 12.46 23.89 -50.98
N LEU A 426 13.30 22.85 -50.88
CA LEU A 426 14.75 22.94 -51.02
C LEU A 426 15.22 22.44 -52.38
N ASP A 427 16.33 23.01 -52.88
CA ASP A 427 17.06 22.45 -54.01
C ASP A 427 17.92 21.23 -53.58
N PRO A 428 18.38 20.39 -54.53
CA PRO A 428 19.16 19.19 -54.20
C PRO A 428 20.46 19.46 -53.43
N ASP A 429 21.17 20.55 -53.73
CA ASP A 429 22.44 20.89 -53.08
C ASP A 429 22.23 21.29 -51.61
N GLN A 430 21.13 21.99 -51.32
CA GLN A 430 20.70 22.31 -49.96
C GLN A 430 20.33 21.06 -49.18
N VAL A 431 19.65 20.09 -49.81
CA VAL A 431 19.33 18.81 -49.15
C VAL A 431 20.61 18.05 -48.81
N CYS A 432 21.54 17.91 -49.74
CA CYS A 432 22.84 17.28 -49.50
C CYS A 432 23.64 17.97 -48.38
N SER A 433 23.65 19.31 -48.35
CA SER A 433 24.33 20.08 -47.31
C SER A 433 23.77 19.84 -45.91
N VAL A 434 22.45 19.61 -45.77
CA VAL A 434 21.85 19.26 -44.47
C VAL A 434 22.17 17.82 -44.08
N LEU A 435 22.12 16.90 -45.05
CA LEU A 435 22.46 15.49 -44.86
C LEU A 435 23.92 15.27 -44.43
N GLU A 436 24.85 16.11 -44.91
CA GLU A 436 26.25 16.14 -44.44
C GLU A 436 26.40 16.32 -42.94
N LEU A 437 25.46 17.04 -42.34
CA LEU A 437 25.51 17.46 -40.95
C LEU A 437 24.79 16.45 -40.04
N MET A 438 24.03 15.51 -40.61
CA MET A 438 23.30 14.49 -39.85
C MET A 438 24.23 13.36 -39.37
N TYR A 439 23.95 12.84 -38.18
CA TYR A 439 24.57 11.61 -37.68
C TYR A 439 23.81 10.37 -38.18
N PRO A 440 24.42 9.16 -38.11
CA PRO A 440 23.88 7.96 -38.74
C PRO A 440 22.43 7.62 -38.36
N ASP A 441 22.02 7.78 -37.10
CA ASP A 441 20.67 7.40 -36.68
C ASP A 441 19.59 8.35 -37.23
N ALA A 442 19.88 9.65 -37.32
CA ALA A 442 18.98 10.59 -37.98
C ALA A 442 18.88 10.31 -39.49
N MET A 443 19.98 9.86 -40.11
CA MET A 443 19.98 9.43 -41.51
C MET A 443 19.08 8.20 -41.71
N ARG A 444 19.20 7.17 -40.86
CA ARG A 444 18.33 5.98 -40.92
C ARG A 444 16.86 6.33 -40.79
N ALA A 445 16.52 7.20 -39.84
CA ALA A 445 15.15 7.69 -39.66
C ALA A 445 14.64 8.45 -40.90
N PHE A 446 15.48 9.29 -41.51
CA PHE A 446 15.17 9.96 -42.77
C PHE A 446 14.84 8.99 -43.90
N LEU A 447 15.68 7.95 -44.08
CA LEU A 447 15.45 6.93 -45.11
C LEU A 447 14.17 6.12 -44.86
N ALA A 448 13.93 5.72 -43.61
CA ALA A 448 12.71 5.02 -43.24
C ALA A 448 11.46 5.87 -43.54
N ARG A 449 11.52 7.17 -43.28
CA ARG A 449 10.41 8.10 -43.54
C ARG A 449 10.19 8.34 -45.02
N LEU A 450 11.28 8.44 -45.78
CA LEU A 450 11.26 8.59 -47.23
C LEU A 450 10.65 7.35 -47.92
N ARG A 451 10.89 6.13 -47.41
CA ARG A 451 10.20 4.90 -47.88
C ARG A 451 8.71 4.89 -47.60
N ALA A 452 8.29 5.51 -46.50
CA ALA A 452 6.90 5.49 -46.04
C ALA A 452 6.05 6.62 -46.67
N ALA A 453 6.68 7.64 -47.25
CA ALA A 453 5.98 8.70 -47.98
C ALA A 453 5.33 8.11 -49.25
N PRO A 454 4.07 8.48 -49.58
CA PRO A 454 3.47 8.08 -50.85
C PRO A 454 4.36 8.59 -52.00
N PRO A 455 4.50 7.83 -53.10
CA PRO A 455 5.21 8.29 -54.28
C PRO A 455 4.39 9.41 -54.93
N ASP A 456 4.53 10.63 -54.44
CA ASP A 456 4.18 11.80 -55.20
C ASP A 456 5.20 11.84 -56.34
N GLY A 457 4.81 11.27 -57.48
CA GLY A 457 5.62 11.03 -58.69
C GLY A 457 6.10 12.31 -59.39
N GLY A 458 6.46 13.34 -58.63
CA GLY A 458 7.13 14.53 -59.13
C GLY A 458 8.63 14.30 -59.25
N GLU A 459 9.17 14.69 -60.40
CA GLU A 459 10.60 14.72 -60.75
C GLU A 459 11.48 15.29 -59.62
N ALA A 460 11.00 16.30 -58.89
CA ALA A 460 11.71 16.93 -57.77
C ALA A 460 11.89 16.04 -56.52
N ALA A 461 11.07 15.01 -56.31
CA ALA A 461 11.26 14.04 -55.24
C ALA A 461 12.33 13.01 -55.64
N LEU A 462 12.28 12.51 -56.88
CA LEU A 462 13.26 11.58 -57.44
C LEU A 462 14.66 12.19 -57.56
N THR A 463 14.78 13.46 -57.98
CA THR A 463 16.09 14.16 -58.03
C THR A 463 16.68 14.37 -56.64
N ARG A 464 15.84 14.67 -55.62
CA ARG A 464 16.28 14.76 -54.23
C ARG A 464 16.80 13.41 -53.72
N ILE A 465 16.07 12.32 -53.97
CA ILE A 465 16.45 10.95 -53.58
C ILE A 465 17.75 10.49 -54.24
N ALA A 466 17.94 10.80 -55.53
CA ALA A 466 19.17 10.47 -56.25
C ALA A 466 20.41 11.23 -55.73
N GLY A 467 20.24 12.52 -55.41
CA GLY A 467 21.30 13.33 -54.77
C GLY A 467 21.68 12.82 -53.39
N VAL A 468 20.68 12.47 -52.57
CA VAL A 468 20.87 11.83 -51.25
C VAL A 468 21.66 10.53 -51.38
N PHE A 469 21.36 9.70 -52.38
CA PHE A 469 21.98 8.39 -52.57
C PHE A 469 23.48 8.49 -52.87
N VAL A 470 23.85 9.27 -53.89
CA VAL A 470 25.25 9.48 -54.30
C VAL A 470 26.07 10.08 -53.14
N PHE A 471 25.47 11.01 -52.41
CA PHE A 471 26.09 11.67 -51.27
C PHE A 471 26.30 10.74 -50.07
N ALA A 472 25.30 9.94 -49.72
CA ALA A 472 25.38 9.05 -48.56
C ALA A 472 26.32 7.85 -48.82
N GLU A 473 26.40 7.38 -50.07
CA GLU A 473 27.32 6.32 -50.51
C GLU A 473 28.80 6.75 -50.36
N THR A 474 29.12 8.01 -50.64
CA THR A 474 30.48 8.59 -50.48
C THR A 474 30.84 8.84 -49.01
N ARG A 475 29.93 9.41 -48.21
CA ARG A 475 30.25 9.80 -46.83
C ARG A 475 30.19 8.67 -45.81
N TYR A 476 29.24 7.76 -45.92
CA TYR A 476 29.06 6.66 -44.98
C TYR A 476 29.61 5.34 -45.50
N HIS A 477 30.68 5.40 -46.32
CA HIS A 477 31.22 4.22 -46.97
C HIS A 477 31.78 3.17 -45.99
N HIS A 478 31.98 3.53 -44.73
CA HIS A 478 32.41 2.59 -43.70
C HIS A 478 31.25 1.87 -42.98
N ASP A 479 29.99 2.29 -43.16
CA ASP A 479 28.81 1.67 -42.53
C ASP A 479 28.01 0.84 -43.55
N ALA A 480 28.41 -0.42 -43.72
CA ALA A 480 27.81 -1.34 -44.69
C ALA A 480 26.29 -1.56 -44.48
N ALA A 481 25.80 -1.45 -43.23
CA ALA A 481 24.38 -1.61 -42.93
C ALA A 481 23.57 -0.40 -43.42
N LEU A 482 24.04 0.83 -43.15
CA LEU A 482 23.41 2.05 -43.64
C LEU A 482 23.41 2.11 -45.18
N ARG A 483 24.49 1.66 -45.84
CA ARG A 483 24.53 1.56 -47.31
C ARG A 483 23.47 0.63 -47.87
N ALA A 484 23.30 -0.56 -47.29
CA ALA A 484 22.28 -1.52 -47.73
C ALA A 484 20.86 -0.94 -47.56
N GLU A 485 20.63 -0.19 -46.48
CA GLU A 485 19.36 0.53 -46.27
C GLU A 485 19.15 1.65 -47.29
N LEU A 486 20.17 2.45 -47.60
CA LEU A 486 20.10 3.47 -48.66
C LEU A 486 19.67 2.87 -50.01
N LEU A 487 20.28 1.74 -50.39
CA LEU A 487 20.00 1.04 -51.64
C LEU A 487 18.57 0.51 -51.69
N ALA A 488 18.14 -0.19 -50.64
CA ALA A 488 16.78 -0.72 -50.56
C ALA A 488 15.72 0.40 -50.53
N CYS A 489 16.03 1.57 -49.94
CA CYS A 489 15.15 2.74 -49.98
C CYS A 489 15.00 3.29 -51.40
N PHE A 490 16.12 3.44 -52.11
CA PHE A 490 16.13 3.91 -53.49
C PHE A 490 15.30 3.00 -54.40
N GLU A 491 15.54 1.69 -54.35
CA GLU A 491 14.84 0.70 -55.18
C GLU A 491 13.32 0.68 -54.95
N GLN A 492 12.87 0.87 -53.71
CA GLN A 492 11.44 0.90 -53.36
C GLN A 492 10.75 2.20 -53.76
N THR A 493 11.39 3.34 -53.54
CA THR A 493 10.77 4.67 -53.76
C THR A 493 10.75 5.04 -55.24
N ALA A 494 11.69 4.51 -56.02
CA ALA A 494 11.83 4.82 -57.44
C ALA A 494 10.66 4.30 -58.31
N GLY A 495 10.07 3.15 -57.98
CA GLY A 495 9.09 2.47 -58.85
C GLY A 495 9.59 2.25 -60.31
N PRO A 496 8.79 1.64 -61.19
CA PRO A 496 9.07 1.64 -62.62
C PRO A 496 8.54 2.96 -63.22
N VAL A 497 9.40 3.98 -63.36
CA VAL A 497 9.05 5.22 -64.07
C VAL A 497 9.83 5.27 -65.38
N ASP A 498 9.13 5.06 -66.49
CA ASP A 498 9.69 5.16 -67.84
C ASP A 498 9.86 6.64 -68.24
N GLY A 499 11.09 7.13 -68.24
CA GLY A 499 11.43 8.49 -68.67
C GLY A 499 12.93 8.71 -68.92
N PRO A 500 13.32 9.59 -69.87
CA PRO A 500 14.71 9.77 -70.30
C PRO A 500 15.65 10.35 -69.24
N ASP A 501 15.15 11.10 -68.25
CA ASP A 501 15.95 11.59 -67.12
C ASP A 501 16.22 10.52 -66.06
N TRP A 502 15.38 9.48 -66.00
CA TRP A 502 15.56 8.34 -65.10
C TRP A 502 16.73 7.44 -65.52
N GLU A 503 16.88 7.20 -66.83
CA GLU A 503 18.03 6.46 -67.39
C GLU A 503 19.36 7.12 -66.99
N ARG A 504 19.38 8.46 -66.94
CA ARG A 504 20.56 9.27 -66.61
C ARG A 504 20.92 9.19 -65.13
N VAL A 505 19.93 9.31 -64.25
CA VAL A 505 20.07 9.14 -62.80
C VAL A 505 20.49 7.70 -62.46
N ARG A 506 19.84 6.71 -63.07
CA ARG A 506 20.18 5.28 -62.93
C ARG A 506 21.60 4.98 -63.39
N THR A 507 22.07 5.60 -64.48
CA THR A 507 23.44 5.42 -64.99
C THR A 507 24.48 6.00 -64.03
N LEU A 508 24.24 7.19 -63.48
CA LEU A 508 25.10 7.84 -62.47
C LEU A 508 25.21 7.01 -61.17
N ILE A 509 24.12 6.36 -60.78
CA ILE A 509 24.07 5.53 -59.58
C ILE A 509 24.73 4.16 -59.83
N LEU A 510 24.48 3.53 -60.98
CA LEU A 510 25.13 2.27 -61.35
C LEU A 510 26.64 2.41 -61.61
N SER A 511 27.11 3.59 -62.05
CA SER A 511 28.55 3.88 -62.14
C SER A 511 29.18 4.03 -60.76
N SER A 512 28.50 4.71 -59.83
CA SER A 512 28.97 4.86 -58.44
C SER A 512 29.01 3.50 -57.72
N ARG A 513 28.00 2.64 -57.92
CA ARG A 513 27.96 1.25 -57.43
C ARG A 513 29.15 0.42 -57.90
N ARG A 514 29.55 0.53 -59.17
CA ARG A 514 30.71 -0.20 -59.71
C ARG A 514 32.02 0.26 -59.10
N GLU A 515 32.20 1.58 -58.95
CA GLU A 515 33.39 2.14 -58.31
C GLU A 515 33.50 1.71 -56.83
N VAL A 516 32.37 1.63 -56.12
CA VAL A 516 32.34 1.21 -54.71
C VAL A 516 32.47 -0.31 -54.52
N GLU A 517 31.86 -1.12 -55.39
CA GLU A 517 32.07 -2.58 -55.42
C GLU A 517 33.56 -2.90 -55.71
N ASP A 518 34.20 -2.16 -56.62
CA ASP A 518 35.63 -2.28 -56.93
C ASP A 518 36.54 -1.81 -55.77
N GLU A 519 36.19 -0.73 -55.06
CA GLU A 519 36.92 -0.29 -53.86
C GLU A 519 36.77 -1.24 -52.67
N LEU A 520 35.60 -1.84 -52.46
CA LEU A 520 35.36 -2.83 -51.41
C LEU A 520 36.09 -4.14 -51.70
N LEU A 521 36.10 -4.60 -52.96
CA LEU A 521 36.95 -5.71 -53.39
C LEU A 521 38.42 -5.40 -53.13
N SER A 522 38.88 -4.20 -53.47
CA SER A 522 40.26 -3.75 -53.21
C SER A 522 40.59 -3.71 -51.70
N TYR A 523 39.65 -3.30 -50.86
CA TYR A 523 39.84 -3.22 -49.41
C TYR A 523 39.81 -4.61 -48.73
N GLU A 524 38.94 -5.52 -49.17
CA GLU A 524 38.94 -6.92 -48.71
C GLU A 524 40.17 -7.70 -49.20
N GLU A 525 40.63 -7.45 -50.43
CA GLU A 525 41.90 -7.97 -50.95
C GLU A 525 43.10 -7.43 -50.16
N ALA A 526 43.11 -6.14 -49.80
CA ALA A 526 44.13 -5.54 -48.96
C ALA A 526 44.12 -6.08 -47.52
N ARG A 527 42.96 -6.49 -47.00
CA ARG A 527 42.80 -7.10 -45.68
C ARG A 527 43.18 -8.59 -45.66
N GLN A 528 43.09 -9.28 -46.80
CA GLN A 528 43.50 -10.68 -46.99
C GLN A 528 44.96 -10.83 -47.46
N ALA A 529 45.63 -9.74 -47.86
CA ALA A 529 47.04 -9.75 -48.20
C ALA A 529 47.91 -10.18 -47.00
N PRO A 530 48.89 -11.10 -47.17
CA PRO A 530 49.78 -11.53 -46.09
C PRO A 530 50.55 -10.34 -45.51
N ARG A 531 50.65 -10.26 -44.16
CA ARG A 531 51.39 -9.24 -43.39
C ARG A 531 52.92 -9.26 -43.60
N SER A 532 53.41 -9.45 -44.82
CA SER A 532 54.82 -9.37 -45.17
C SER A 532 54.98 -8.28 -46.23
N TRP A 533 54.98 -7.01 -45.81
CA TRP A 533 55.75 -5.91 -46.40
C TRP A 533 55.41 -4.59 -45.69
N PHE A 534 56.12 -4.32 -44.60
CA PHE A 534 56.44 -2.95 -44.17
C PHE A 534 57.78 -2.99 -43.42
N PRO A 535 58.85 -2.42 -43.98
CA PRO A 535 60.11 -2.22 -43.27
C PRO A 535 60.02 -0.89 -42.51
N PHE A 536 59.32 -0.86 -41.38
CA PHE A 536 59.55 0.16 -40.36
C PHE A 536 59.63 -0.49 -38.99
N GLY A 537 60.86 -0.59 -38.52
CA GLY A 537 61.21 -1.18 -37.24
C GLY A 537 60.54 -0.44 -36.08
N ARG A 538 59.89 -1.24 -35.23
CA ARG A 538 59.62 -0.94 -33.84
C ARG A 538 60.90 -0.45 -33.16
N ARG A 539 60.88 0.74 -32.54
CA ARG A 539 61.54 0.92 -31.23
C ARG A 539 60.47 1.10 -30.18
N LYS A 540 60.29 0.01 -29.43
CA LYS A 540 59.51 -0.09 -28.20
C LYS A 540 60.29 0.62 -27.08
N ARG A 541 59.58 1.37 -26.23
CA ARG A 541 59.89 1.55 -24.79
C ARG A 541 60.18 0.17 -24.17
N GLU A 542 61.13 -0.04 -23.26
CA GLU A 542 61.19 0.46 -21.87
C GLU A 542 62.39 -0.21 -21.17
N ARG A 543 63.11 0.50 -20.29
CA ARG A 543 63.51 0.11 -18.92
C ARG A 543 64.68 0.97 -18.40
N SER A 544 64.34 1.92 -17.54
CA SER A 544 64.84 2.10 -16.17
C SER A 544 64.07 3.22 -15.49
#